data_AF-A0A372QGN9-F1
#
_entry.id   AF-A0A372QGN9-F1
#
_cell.length_a   1.000
_cell.length_b   1.000
_cell.length_c   1.000
_cell.angle_alpha   90.00
_cell.angle_beta   90.00
_cell.angle_gamma   90.00
#
_symmetry.space_group_name_H-M   'P 1'
#
loop_
_entity.id
_entity.type
_entity.pdbx_description
1 polymer ?
#
loop_
_entity_poly.entity_id
_entity_poly.type
_entity_poly.pdbx_seq_one_letter_code
_entity_poly.pdbx_strand_id
1 'polypeptide(L)'
;MSAITTKFVTDHKLTNEMSLEELNQYVPEILELLTTGVPKVDKEKRRQARDRLQKGYKFSKEQAYALIPHERIGQYISQVPVLEELELEAEVNINIVYENVPEGETIRETAQRIVQDNLSERNVKAIFRTLIKTASDPIVASSRLSRLQRELRTLNASEKIISATKIPEITRAFNKIQQEHTEQCKNEGLHYPDHFSLESVKERLDLYVVSNIPINRS
;
A
#
# COMPACT_ATOMS: atom_id res chain seq x y z
N MET A 1 25.44 16.33 -0.20
CA MET A 1 25.10 16.84 -1.55
C MET A 1 25.00 15.63 -2.49
N SER A 2 23.90 15.47 -3.22
CA SER A 2 23.75 14.32 -4.15
C SER A 2 24.53 14.57 -5.46
N ALA A 3 25.67 13.90 -5.60
CA ALA A 3 26.49 13.95 -6.82
C ALA A 3 25.75 13.38 -8.05
N ILE A 4 24.92 12.35 -7.83
CA ILE A 4 24.14 11.65 -8.86
C ILE A 4 23.19 12.62 -9.57
N THR A 5 22.42 13.40 -8.80
CA THR A 5 21.44 14.35 -9.35
C THR A 5 22.12 15.48 -10.12
N THR A 6 23.25 15.97 -9.61
CA THR A 6 24.04 17.03 -10.28
C THR A 6 24.56 16.54 -11.63
N LYS A 7 25.09 15.31 -11.67
CA LYS A 7 25.54 14.68 -12.91
C LYS A 7 24.38 14.50 -13.89
N PHE A 8 23.27 13.94 -13.44
CA PHE A 8 22.09 13.68 -14.26
C PHE A 8 21.53 14.94 -14.94
N VAL A 9 21.40 16.04 -14.18
CA VAL A 9 20.94 17.33 -14.71
C VAL A 9 21.89 17.88 -15.78
N THR A 10 23.20 17.69 -15.59
CA THR A 10 24.23 18.19 -16.51
C THR A 10 24.27 17.37 -17.80
N ASP A 11 24.23 16.04 -17.68
CA ASP A 11 24.27 15.10 -18.81
C ASP A 11 23.05 15.29 -19.73
N HIS A 12 21.86 15.46 -19.13
CA HIS A 12 20.60 15.66 -19.86
C HIS A 12 20.27 17.13 -20.15
N LYS A 13 21.14 18.07 -19.75
CA LYS A 13 20.93 19.52 -19.89
C LYS A 13 19.56 19.98 -19.38
N LEU A 14 19.10 19.42 -18.25
CA LEU A 14 17.79 19.73 -17.68
C LEU A 14 17.76 21.18 -17.18
N THR A 15 16.69 21.91 -17.51
CA THR A 15 16.48 23.29 -17.07
C THR A 15 15.14 23.43 -16.37
N ASN A 16 15.02 24.46 -15.53
CA ASN A 16 13.78 24.80 -14.85
C ASN A 16 12.72 25.43 -15.79
N GLU A 17 13.07 25.67 -17.05
CA GLU A 17 12.14 26.13 -18.10
C GLU A 17 11.39 24.97 -18.79
N MET A 18 11.84 23.72 -18.59
CA MET A 18 11.20 22.54 -19.17
C MET A 18 9.81 22.28 -18.60
N SER A 19 8.91 21.79 -19.45
CA SER A 19 7.56 21.38 -19.08
C SER A 19 7.56 20.12 -18.20
N LEU A 20 6.43 19.87 -17.53
CA LEU A 20 6.25 18.66 -16.74
C LEU A 20 6.28 17.40 -17.62
N GLU A 21 5.71 17.44 -18.83
CA GLU A 21 5.72 16.29 -19.74
C GLU A 21 7.14 15.91 -20.19
N GLU A 22 7.98 16.90 -20.50
CA GLU A 22 9.38 16.67 -20.87
C GLU A 22 10.17 16.06 -19.72
N LEU A 23 9.98 16.58 -18.49
CA LEU A 23 10.65 16.04 -17.30
C LEU A 23 10.19 14.61 -16.96
N ASN A 24 8.93 14.28 -17.22
CA ASN A 24 8.39 12.94 -16.96
C ASN A 24 9.07 11.83 -17.78
N GLN A 25 9.66 12.16 -18.94
CA GLN A 25 10.36 11.18 -19.77
C GLN A 25 11.63 10.64 -19.10
N TYR A 26 12.24 11.41 -18.20
CA TYR A 26 13.49 11.08 -17.52
C TYR A 26 13.30 10.38 -16.17
N VAL A 27 12.05 10.24 -15.72
CA VAL A 27 11.68 9.60 -14.45
C VAL A 27 12.23 8.17 -14.31
N PRO A 28 12.06 7.24 -15.28
CA PRO A 28 12.55 5.88 -15.11
C PRO A 28 14.07 5.83 -14.93
N GLU A 29 14.80 6.63 -15.70
CA GLU A 29 16.27 6.64 -15.71
C GLU A 29 16.86 7.22 -14.41
N ILE A 30 16.35 8.37 -13.96
CA ILE A 30 16.84 8.96 -12.70
C ILE A 30 16.50 8.09 -11.49
N LEU A 31 15.37 7.37 -11.53
CA LEU A 31 15.00 6.45 -10.47
C LEU A 31 15.92 5.24 -10.40
N GLU A 32 16.35 4.70 -11.54
CA GLU A 32 17.34 3.61 -11.60
C GLU A 32 18.66 4.03 -10.95
N LEU A 33 19.14 5.23 -11.24
CA LEU A 33 20.38 5.78 -10.66
C LEU A 33 20.29 6.07 -9.16
N LEU A 34 19.10 6.40 -8.66
CA LEU A 34 18.85 6.64 -7.23
C LEU A 34 18.59 5.34 -6.45
N THR A 35 18.50 4.21 -7.14
CA THR A 35 18.32 2.89 -6.55
C THR A 35 19.66 2.28 -6.18
N THR A 36 19.80 1.74 -4.97
CA THR A 36 20.99 0.95 -4.59
C THR A 36 20.58 -0.48 -4.28
N GLY A 37 20.61 -1.33 -5.30
CA GLY A 37 20.30 -2.76 -5.21
C GLY A 37 18.80 -3.09 -5.16
N VAL A 38 18.49 -4.36 -5.41
CA VAL A 38 17.15 -4.98 -5.49
C VAL A 38 16.27 -4.65 -4.27
N PRO A 39 14.99 -4.27 -4.42
CA PRO A 39 14.43 -3.20 -5.23
C PRO A 39 13.98 -2.07 -4.27
N LYS A 40 14.91 -1.32 -3.68
CA LYS A 40 14.58 -0.20 -2.79
C LYS A 40 15.32 1.04 -3.22
N VAL A 41 14.58 1.99 -3.78
CA VAL A 41 15.11 3.32 -4.06
C VAL A 41 15.27 4.05 -2.74
N ASP A 42 16.46 4.57 -2.46
CA ASP A 42 16.80 5.18 -1.18
C ASP A 42 16.02 6.52 -1.03
N LYS A 43 15.08 6.56 -0.07
CA LYS A 43 14.22 7.72 0.18
C LYS A 43 15.01 8.97 0.56
N GLU A 44 16.13 8.82 1.26
CA GLU A 44 17.00 9.93 1.62
C GLU A 44 17.72 10.46 0.39
N LYS A 45 18.15 9.58 -0.53
CA LYS A 45 18.69 10.03 -1.84
C LYS A 45 17.65 10.77 -2.67
N ARG A 46 16.40 10.33 -2.70
CA ARG A 46 15.30 11.07 -3.37
C ARG A 46 15.07 12.44 -2.74
N ARG A 47 15.07 12.53 -1.41
CA ARG A 47 14.95 13.80 -0.68
C ARG A 47 16.11 14.74 -1.01
N GLN A 48 17.35 14.26 -0.90
CA GLN A 48 18.53 15.04 -1.23
C GLN A 48 18.58 15.48 -2.69
N ALA A 49 18.08 14.64 -3.60
CA ALA A 49 17.96 14.95 -5.01
C ALA A 49 16.93 16.06 -5.26
N ARG A 50 15.73 15.99 -4.66
CA ARG A 50 14.72 17.06 -4.74
C ARG A 50 15.22 18.38 -4.16
N ASP A 51 15.86 18.32 -2.99
CA ASP A 51 16.47 19.51 -2.37
C ASP A 51 17.53 20.13 -3.28
N ARG A 52 18.31 19.30 -3.98
CA ARG A 52 19.32 19.76 -4.94
C ARG A 52 18.69 20.39 -6.19
N LEU A 53 17.61 19.82 -6.74
CA LEU A 53 16.89 20.38 -7.89
C LEU A 53 16.31 21.76 -7.55
N GLN A 54 15.67 21.89 -6.39
CA GLN A 54 15.04 23.15 -5.97
C GLN A 54 16.07 24.22 -5.59
N LYS A 55 17.02 23.90 -4.70
CA LYS A 55 17.98 24.88 -4.17
C LYS A 55 19.15 25.14 -5.13
N GLY A 56 19.59 24.12 -5.86
CA GLY A 56 20.76 24.18 -6.74
C GLY A 56 20.44 24.61 -8.17
N TYR A 57 19.28 24.21 -8.69
CA TYR A 57 18.90 24.43 -10.09
C TYR A 57 17.60 25.22 -10.26
N LYS A 58 16.99 25.72 -9.18
CA LYS A 58 15.78 26.55 -9.19
C LYS A 58 14.56 25.89 -9.85
N PHE A 59 14.49 24.56 -9.82
CA PHE A 59 13.29 23.84 -10.23
C PHE A 59 12.16 24.16 -9.26
N SER A 60 10.94 24.26 -9.77
CA SER A 60 9.76 24.37 -8.92
C SER A 60 9.57 23.08 -8.10
N LYS A 61 8.78 23.19 -7.03
CA LYS A 61 8.39 22.04 -6.23
C LYS A 61 7.72 20.97 -7.11
N GLU A 62 6.83 21.38 -7.99
CA GLU A 62 6.10 20.50 -8.91
C GLU A 62 7.04 19.78 -9.88
N GLN A 63 7.96 20.50 -10.52
CA GLN A 63 8.94 19.88 -11.43
C GLN A 63 9.86 18.88 -10.70
N ALA A 64 10.29 19.20 -9.47
CA ALA A 64 11.10 18.28 -8.67
C ALA A 64 10.33 17.00 -8.30
N TYR A 65 9.02 17.09 -8.05
CA TYR A 65 8.16 15.93 -7.78
C TYR A 65 7.72 15.18 -9.03
N ALA A 66 7.65 15.83 -10.19
CA ALA A 66 7.43 15.17 -11.47
C ALA A 66 8.63 14.29 -11.82
N LEU A 67 9.85 14.85 -11.74
CA LEU A 67 11.09 14.12 -12.05
C LEU A 67 11.47 13.08 -11.00
N ILE A 68 11.23 13.36 -9.71
CA ILE A 68 11.55 12.46 -8.60
C ILE A 68 10.29 12.28 -7.74
N PRO A 69 9.37 11.41 -8.17
CA PRO A 69 8.11 11.21 -7.48
C PRO A 69 8.32 10.68 -6.06
N HIS A 70 7.35 10.99 -5.20
CA HIS A 70 7.21 10.25 -3.95
C HIS A 70 6.93 8.79 -4.28
N GLU A 71 7.52 7.89 -3.51
CA GLU A 71 7.10 6.51 -3.50
C GLU A 71 5.66 6.51 -2.99
N ARG A 72 4.67 6.45 -3.90
CA ARG A 72 3.30 6.21 -3.47
C ARG A 72 3.34 4.86 -2.77
N ILE A 73 2.90 4.85 -1.51
CA ILE A 73 2.72 3.68 -0.64
C ILE A 73 1.88 2.55 -1.31
N GLY A 74 1.36 2.75 -2.53
CA GLY A 74 0.61 1.74 -3.30
C GLY A 74 1.19 1.34 -4.66
N GLN A 75 2.36 1.82 -5.10
CA GLN A 75 3.03 1.31 -6.32
C GLN A 75 4.36 0.64 -5.96
N TYR A 76 4.28 -0.34 -5.07
CA TYR A 76 5.26 -1.41 -5.11
C TYR A 76 5.01 -2.15 -6.43
N ILE A 77 5.88 -1.98 -7.42
CA ILE A 77 5.96 -2.94 -8.52
C ILE A 77 6.26 -4.26 -7.83
N SER A 78 5.24 -5.11 -7.69
CA SER A 78 5.34 -6.41 -7.07
C SER A 78 6.29 -7.26 -7.91
N GLN A 79 7.58 -7.15 -7.65
CA GLN A 79 8.49 -8.19 -8.04
C GLN A 79 8.62 -9.13 -6.86
N VAL A 80 8.03 -10.30 -7.10
CA VAL A 80 8.10 -11.58 -6.39
C VAL A 80 7.18 -11.67 -5.15
N PRO A 81 6.11 -12.49 -5.22
CA PRO A 81 5.26 -12.74 -4.07
C PRO A 81 6.04 -13.56 -3.03
N VAL A 82 6.14 -13.03 -1.81
CA VAL A 82 6.50 -13.81 -0.61
C VAL A 82 5.50 -14.97 -0.36
N LEU A 83 4.38 -14.99 -1.08
CA LEU A 83 3.41 -16.07 -1.07
C LEU A 83 3.80 -17.30 -1.90
N GLU A 84 4.74 -17.16 -2.84
CA GLU A 84 5.21 -18.26 -3.69
C GLU A 84 6.11 -19.24 -2.91
N GLU A 85 6.72 -18.78 -1.81
CA GLU A 85 7.59 -19.56 -0.91
C GLU A 85 6.80 -20.37 0.14
N LEU A 86 5.47 -20.23 0.20
CA LEU A 86 4.64 -21.20 0.90
C LEU A 86 4.56 -22.46 0.02
N GLU A 87 5.52 -23.37 0.17
CA GLU A 87 5.41 -24.77 -0.29
C GLU A 87 4.21 -25.42 0.40
N LEU A 88 3.01 -25.11 -0.08
CA LEU A 88 1.76 -25.75 0.29
C LEU A 88 1.67 -27.02 -0.55
N GLU A 89 2.50 -28.01 -0.23
CA GLU A 89 2.33 -29.36 -0.72
C GLU A 89 0.96 -29.88 -0.26
N ALA A 90 0.01 -29.86 -1.18
CA ALA A 90 -1.12 -30.75 -1.18
C ALA A 90 -1.56 -30.91 -2.62
N GLU A 91 -0.98 -31.91 -3.27
CA GLU A 91 -1.50 -32.60 -4.43
C GLU A 91 -2.89 -33.16 -4.08
N VAL A 92 -3.87 -32.27 -4.03
CA VAL A 92 -5.28 -32.59 -3.83
C VAL A 92 -5.97 -31.86 -4.94
N ASN A 93 -6.19 -32.60 -6.03
CA ASN A 93 -7.06 -32.30 -7.16
C ASN A 93 -7.92 -31.03 -6.94
N ILE A 94 -7.31 -29.88 -7.23
CA ILE A 94 -7.88 -28.53 -7.01
C ILE A 94 -9.14 -28.36 -7.89
N ASN A 95 -9.31 -29.26 -8.87
CA ASN A 95 -10.32 -29.20 -9.91
C ASN A 95 -11.72 -29.67 -9.50
N ILE A 96 -11.91 -30.38 -8.37
CA ILE A 96 -13.24 -30.94 -8.04
C ILE A 96 -14.06 -30.09 -7.06
N VAL A 97 -13.46 -29.09 -6.39
CA VAL A 97 -14.17 -28.31 -5.35
C VAL A 97 -14.39 -26.84 -5.73
N TYR A 98 -13.71 -26.33 -6.77
CA TYR A 98 -13.67 -24.90 -7.08
C TYR A 98 -14.32 -24.45 -8.40
N GLU A 99 -15.00 -25.33 -9.14
CA GLU A 99 -15.85 -24.94 -10.28
C GLU A 99 -17.07 -24.09 -9.88
N ASN A 100 -17.30 -23.86 -8.57
CA ASN A 100 -18.51 -23.19 -8.06
C ASN A 100 -18.23 -21.90 -7.28
N VAL A 101 -17.12 -21.18 -7.51
CA VAL A 101 -17.10 -19.75 -7.16
C VAL A 101 -17.66 -19.01 -8.37
N PRO A 102 -18.91 -18.52 -8.33
CA PRO A 102 -19.41 -17.69 -9.42
C PRO A 102 -18.51 -16.46 -9.51
N GLU A 103 -18.04 -16.18 -10.72
CA GLU A 103 -17.21 -15.02 -11.01
C GLU A 103 -17.95 -13.75 -10.55
N GLY A 104 -17.37 -13.02 -9.58
CA GLY A 104 -18.01 -11.87 -8.93
C GLY A 104 -18.59 -12.11 -7.52
N GLU A 105 -18.46 -13.31 -6.95
CA GLU A 105 -18.89 -13.59 -5.56
C GLU A 105 -18.15 -12.67 -4.56
N THR A 106 -18.92 -11.96 -3.74
CA THR A 106 -18.40 -11.13 -2.66
C THR A 106 -17.98 -11.99 -1.46
N ILE A 107 -17.05 -11.49 -0.64
CA ILE A 107 -16.61 -12.18 0.59
C ILE A 107 -17.78 -12.54 1.52
N ARG A 108 -18.85 -11.74 1.51
CA ARG A 108 -20.07 -11.99 2.31
C ARG A 108 -20.87 -13.17 1.76
N GLU A 109 -21.04 -13.26 0.44
CA GLU A 109 -21.73 -14.37 -0.22
C GLU A 109 -20.96 -15.68 -0.02
N THR A 110 -19.63 -15.65 -0.13
CA THR A 110 -18.79 -16.81 0.18
C THR A 110 -18.99 -17.27 1.63
N ALA A 111 -19.08 -16.34 2.59
CA ALA A 111 -19.35 -16.68 3.99
C ALA A 111 -20.72 -17.31 4.20
N GLN A 112 -21.76 -16.76 3.54
CA GLN A 112 -23.12 -17.30 3.57
C GLN A 112 -23.16 -18.72 3.03
N ARG A 113 -22.50 -18.95 1.89
CA ARG A 113 -22.40 -20.27 1.26
C ARG A 113 -21.69 -21.29 2.14
N ILE A 114 -20.58 -20.92 2.78
CA ILE A 114 -19.87 -21.79 3.73
C ILE A 114 -20.80 -22.31 4.83
N VAL A 115 -21.65 -21.43 5.37
CA VAL A 115 -22.59 -21.77 6.45
C VAL A 115 -23.80 -22.53 5.92
N GLN A 116 -24.39 -22.12 4.80
CA GLN A 116 -25.56 -22.77 4.20
C GLN A 116 -25.26 -24.18 3.70
N ASP A 117 -24.14 -24.35 3.00
CA ASP A 117 -23.74 -25.63 2.40
C ASP A 117 -23.07 -26.57 3.44
N ASN A 118 -22.91 -26.11 4.69
CA ASN A 118 -22.22 -26.84 5.75
C ASN A 118 -20.85 -27.37 5.29
N LEU A 119 -20.04 -26.49 4.66
CA LEU A 119 -18.78 -26.89 4.07
C LEU A 119 -17.82 -27.48 5.11
N SER A 120 -17.09 -28.53 4.71
CA SER A 120 -16.09 -29.15 5.57
C SER A 120 -14.91 -28.22 5.85
N GLU A 121 -14.20 -28.46 6.96
CA GLU A 121 -12.95 -27.75 7.29
C GLU A 121 -11.94 -27.76 6.14
N ARG A 122 -11.84 -28.88 5.41
CA ARG A 122 -10.96 -29.00 4.24
C ARG A 122 -11.35 -28.01 3.14
N ASN A 123 -12.64 -27.90 2.84
CA ASN A 123 -13.15 -27.01 1.80
C ASN A 123 -13.00 -25.54 2.19
N VAL A 124 -13.23 -25.21 3.47
CA VAL A 124 -13.01 -23.85 3.99
C VAL A 124 -11.54 -23.46 3.91
N LYS A 125 -10.62 -24.36 4.27
CA LYS A 125 -9.16 -24.14 4.11
C LYS A 125 -8.78 -23.94 2.64
N ALA A 126 -9.39 -24.68 1.71
CA ALA A 126 -9.17 -24.49 0.28
C ALA A 126 -9.64 -23.10 -0.18
N ILE A 127 -10.84 -22.66 0.24
CA ILE A 127 -11.35 -21.32 -0.05
C ILE A 127 -10.40 -20.24 0.43
N PHE A 128 -9.92 -20.38 1.67
CA PHE A 128 -8.99 -19.44 2.28
C PHE A 128 -7.68 -19.32 1.48
N ARG A 129 -7.13 -20.45 1.02
CA ARG A 129 -5.92 -20.47 0.18
C ARG A 129 -6.15 -19.85 -1.19
N THR A 130 -7.29 -20.10 -1.83
CA THR A 130 -7.59 -19.50 -3.13
C THR A 130 -7.75 -17.98 -3.02
N LEU A 131 -8.38 -17.47 -1.96
CA LEU A 131 -8.49 -16.02 -1.72
C LEU A 131 -7.13 -15.34 -1.60
N ILE A 132 -6.14 -16.05 -1.07
CA ILE A 132 -4.76 -15.58 -0.97
C ILE A 132 -4.09 -15.60 -2.35
N LYS A 133 -4.22 -16.71 -3.08
CA LYS A 133 -3.60 -16.89 -4.40
C LYS A 133 -4.16 -15.93 -5.46
N THR A 134 -5.43 -15.54 -5.32
CA THR A 134 -6.13 -14.62 -6.23
C THR A 134 -6.00 -13.14 -5.83
N ALA A 135 -5.36 -12.83 -4.71
CA ALA A 135 -5.17 -11.44 -4.30
C ALA A 135 -4.03 -10.78 -5.09
N SER A 136 -4.23 -9.52 -5.46
CA SER A 136 -3.23 -8.70 -6.16
C SER A 136 -1.99 -8.44 -5.32
N ASP A 137 -2.17 -8.33 -4.00
CA ASP A 137 -1.11 -8.03 -3.05
C ASP A 137 -1.44 -8.63 -1.68
N PRO A 138 -0.43 -8.78 -0.79
CA PRO A 138 -0.64 -9.37 0.53
C PRO A 138 -1.56 -8.56 1.46
N ILE A 139 -1.70 -7.24 1.27
CA ILE A 139 -2.58 -6.40 2.10
C ILE A 139 -4.04 -6.72 1.75
N VAL A 140 -4.36 -6.77 0.46
CA VAL A 140 -5.66 -7.18 -0.06
C VAL A 140 -5.99 -8.60 0.39
N ALA A 141 -5.02 -9.52 0.32
CA ALA A 141 -5.19 -10.87 0.83
C ALA A 141 -5.58 -10.86 2.32
N SER A 142 -4.80 -10.19 3.17
CA SER A 142 -5.05 -10.10 4.62
C SER A 142 -6.43 -9.48 4.94
N SER A 143 -6.80 -8.41 4.22
CA SER A 143 -8.08 -7.73 4.35
C SER A 143 -9.26 -8.65 4.00
N ARG A 144 -9.18 -9.36 2.85
CA ARG A 144 -10.21 -10.31 2.40
C ARG A 144 -10.44 -11.41 3.43
N LEU A 145 -9.37 -11.97 3.99
CA LEU A 145 -9.45 -13.03 5.00
C LEU A 145 -10.04 -12.55 6.32
N SER A 146 -9.57 -11.39 6.79
CA SER A 146 -10.09 -10.78 8.03
C SER A 146 -11.58 -10.49 7.91
N ARG A 147 -12.01 -10.02 6.73
CA ARG A 147 -13.42 -9.82 6.42
C ARG A 147 -14.18 -11.13 6.42
N LEU A 148 -13.70 -12.17 5.74
CA LEU A 148 -14.34 -13.48 5.71
C LEU A 148 -14.55 -14.05 7.13
N GLN A 149 -13.54 -13.97 7.99
CA GLN A 149 -13.64 -14.42 9.38
C GLN A 149 -14.70 -13.65 10.19
N ARG A 150 -14.83 -12.34 9.96
CA ARG A 150 -15.87 -11.52 10.60
C ARG A 150 -17.26 -11.90 10.13
N GLU A 151 -17.43 -12.10 8.82
CA GLU A 151 -18.71 -12.53 8.24
C GLU A 151 -19.12 -13.90 8.79
N LEU A 152 -18.20 -14.86 8.85
CA LEU A 152 -18.45 -16.19 9.44
C LEU A 152 -18.87 -16.11 10.92
N ARG A 153 -18.25 -15.24 11.72
CA ARG A 153 -18.67 -14.99 13.11
C ARG A 153 -20.06 -14.37 13.19
N THR A 154 -20.35 -13.42 12.30
CA THR A 154 -21.66 -12.75 12.24
C THR A 154 -22.78 -13.75 11.88
N LEU A 155 -22.46 -14.74 11.06
CA LEU A 155 -23.36 -15.82 10.66
C LEU A 155 -23.42 -16.99 11.67
N ASN A 156 -22.80 -16.86 12.86
CA ASN A 156 -22.72 -17.92 13.87
C ASN A 156 -22.17 -19.26 13.33
N ALA A 157 -21.16 -19.20 12.45
CA ALA A 157 -20.47 -20.39 11.98
C ALA A 157 -19.88 -21.19 13.15
N SER A 158 -19.80 -22.51 13.02
CA SER A 158 -19.28 -23.36 14.09
C SER A 158 -17.81 -23.05 14.42
N GLU A 159 -17.42 -23.23 15.69
CA GLU A 159 -16.04 -22.97 16.14
C GLU A 159 -15.00 -23.79 15.36
N LYS A 160 -15.38 -24.99 14.90
CA LYS A 160 -14.55 -25.83 14.02
C LYS A 160 -14.23 -25.12 12.70
N ILE A 161 -15.23 -24.50 12.07
CA ILE A 161 -15.07 -23.75 10.83
C ILE A 161 -14.30 -22.45 11.06
N ILE A 162 -14.57 -21.73 12.15
CA ILE A 162 -13.80 -20.54 12.51
C ILE A 162 -12.33 -20.92 12.73
N SER A 163 -12.06 -22.02 13.42
CA SER A 163 -10.69 -22.52 13.65
C SER A 163 -10.01 -22.99 12.37
N ALA A 164 -10.74 -23.56 11.41
CA ALA A 164 -10.22 -23.94 10.10
C ALA A 164 -9.61 -22.75 9.34
N THR A 165 -10.11 -21.54 9.58
CA THR A 165 -9.57 -20.30 8.96
C THR A 165 -8.30 -19.78 9.63
N LYS A 166 -7.90 -20.32 10.79
CA LYS A 166 -6.68 -19.92 11.52
C LYS A 166 -5.50 -20.77 11.05
N ILE A 167 -4.98 -20.48 9.87
CA ILE A 167 -3.81 -21.17 9.31
C ILE A 167 -2.52 -20.50 9.86
N PRO A 168 -1.72 -21.19 10.69
CA PRO A 168 -0.59 -20.59 11.39
C PRO A 168 0.48 -20.03 10.45
N GLU A 169 0.79 -20.74 9.37
CA GLU A 169 1.82 -20.35 8.40
C GLU A 169 1.47 -19.03 7.72
N ILE A 170 0.19 -18.90 7.34
CA ILE A 170 -0.36 -17.72 6.69
C ILE A 170 -0.41 -16.54 7.67
N THR A 171 -0.82 -16.79 8.91
CA THR A 171 -0.86 -15.77 9.96
C THR A 171 0.54 -15.22 10.24
N ARG A 172 1.54 -16.09 10.34
CA ARG A 172 2.94 -15.71 10.52
C ARG A 172 3.46 -14.86 9.35
N ALA A 173 3.17 -15.27 8.11
CA ALA A 173 3.57 -14.52 6.92
C ALA A 173 2.94 -13.12 6.89
N PHE A 174 1.64 -13.01 7.15
CA PHE A 174 0.98 -11.71 7.20
C PHE A 174 1.48 -10.81 8.32
N ASN A 175 1.71 -11.35 9.52
CA ASN A 175 2.24 -10.57 10.63
C ASN A 175 3.61 -10.00 10.30
N LYS A 176 4.48 -10.78 9.64
CA LYS A 176 5.78 -10.30 9.16
C LYS A 176 5.61 -9.13 8.19
N ILE A 177 4.72 -9.25 7.20
CA ILE A 177 4.45 -8.19 6.21
C ILE A 177 3.92 -6.92 6.87
N GLN A 178 2.96 -7.05 7.81
CA GLN A 178 2.40 -5.91 8.53
C GLN A 178 3.45 -5.24 9.43
N GLN A 179 4.30 -6.03 10.07
CA GLN A 179 5.40 -5.51 10.89
C GLN A 179 6.42 -4.76 10.04
N GLU A 180 6.85 -5.33 8.92
CA GLU A 180 7.76 -4.66 7.98
C GLU A 180 7.17 -3.34 7.46
N HIS A 181 5.88 -3.30 7.14
CA HIS A 181 5.21 -2.07 6.73
C HIS A 181 5.13 -1.05 7.88
N THR A 182 4.87 -1.51 9.11
CA THR A 182 4.84 -0.63 10.29
C THR A 182 6.21 -0.03 10.59
N GLU A 183 7.27 -0.82 10.51
CA GLU A 183 8.64 -0.34 10.66
C GLU A 183 9.03 0.63 9.53
N GLN A 184 8.56 0.41 8.31
CA GLN A 184 8.71 1.40 7.23
C GLN A 184 8.04 2.73 7.59
N CYS A 185 6.78 2.73 8.04
CA CYS A 185 6.09 3.95 8.46
C CYS A 185 6.80 4.67 9.62
N LYS A 186 7.37 3.93 10.58
CA LYS A 186 8.13 4.53 11.69
C LYS A 186 9.40 5.21 11.22
N ASN A 187 10.11 4.58 10.28
CA ASN A 187 11.36 5.10 9.72
C ASN A 187 11.14 6.23 8.70
N GLU A 188 9.92 6.39 8.17
CA GLU A 188 9.56 7.48 7.26
C GLU A 188 9.48 8.85 7.93
N GLY A 189 9.24 8.90 9.26
CA GLY A 189 8.92 10.14 9.95
C GLY A 189 7.61 10.75 9.47
N LEU A 190 6.89 11.44 10.34
CA LEU A 190 5.64 12.12 9.95
C LEU A 190 5.99 13.44 9.24
N HIS A 191 6.05 13.42 7.91
CA HIS A 191 6.19 14.64 7.11
C HIS A 191 4.82 15.28 6.91
N TYR A 192 4.38 16.08 7.86
CA TYR A 192 3.17 16.89 7.70
C TYR A 192 3.38 17.91 6.57
N PRO A 193 2.44 18.04 5.63
CA PRO A 193 2.41 19.20 4.75
C PRO A 193 2.41 20.49 5.57
N ASP A 194 3.04 21.56 5.06
CA ASP A 194 3.17 22.82 5.80
C ASP A 194 1.82 23.38 6.28
N HIS A 195 0.74 23.12 5.55
CA HIS A 195 -0.63 23.52 5.90
C HIS A 195 -1.25 22.77 7.10
N PHE A 196 -0.60 21.70 7.58
CA PHE A 196 -0.94 21.00 8.82
C PHE A 196 0.07 21.28 9.94
N SER A 197 1.02 22.20 9.74
CA SER A 197 1.87 22.70 10.83
C SER A 197 1.03 23.44 11.87
N LEU A 198 1.48 23.40 13.13
CA LEU A 198 0.79 24.09 14.22
C LEU A 198 0.70 25.60 13.98
N GLU A 199 1.76 26.23 13.45
CA GLU A 199 1.73 27.64 13.02
C GLU A 199 0.64 27.89 11.98
N SER A 200 0.60 27.10 10.89
CA SER A 200 -0.37 27.33 9.80
C SER A 200 -1.81 27.06 10.23
N VAL A 201 -2.03 26.03 11.06
CA VAL A 201 -3.36 25.74 11.62
C VAL A 201 -3.81 26.88 12.54
N LYS A 202 -2.90 27.43 13.36
CA LYS A 202 -3.17 28.55 14.25
C LYS A 202 -3.51 29.82 13.46
N GLU A 203 -2.74 30.16 12.45
CA GLU A 203 -2.96 31.35 11.62
C GLU A 203 -4.35 31.33 10.95
N ARG A 204 -4.81 30.16 10.49
CA ARG A 204 -6.18 30.01 9.96
C ARG A 204 -7.25 30.14 11.04
N LEU A 205 -7.00 29.64 12.25
CA LEU A 205 -7.95 29.77 13.36
C LEU A 205 -8.05 31.23 13.83
N ASP A 206 -6.94 31.96 13.83
CA ASP A 206 -6.92 33.39 14.19
C ASP A 206 -7.65 34.25 13.13
N LEU A 207 -7.72 33.81 11.87
CA LEU A 207 -8.55 34.42 10.83
C LEU A 207 -10.05 34.18 11.02
N TYR A 208 -10.45 33.17 11.80
CA TYR A 208 -11.85 32.96 12.17
C TYR A 208 -12.26 33.91 13.31
N VAL A 209 -12.96 34.98 12.97
CA VAL A 209 -13.67 35.79 13.95
C VAL A 209 -14.94 35.03 14.38
N VAL A 210 -14.91 34.42 15.57
CA VAL A 210 -16.06 33.69 16.17
C VAL A 210 -17.20 34.64 16.62
N SER A 211 -17.03 35.94 16.46
CA SER A 211 -18.04 36.95 16.79
C SER A 211 -19.10 37.03 15.71
N ASN A 212 -20.05 36.08 15.70
CA ASN A 212 -21.46 36.23 15.25
C ASN A 212 -22.26 34.92 15.43
N ILE A 213 -22.22 34.31 16.62
CA ILE A 213 -23.32 33.40 17.02
C ILE A 213 -24.44 34.31 17.52
N PRO A 214 -25.61 34.38 16.87
CA PRO A 214 -26.77 35.04 17.46
C PRO A 214 -27.19 34.18 18.64
N ILE A 215 -26.91 34.67 19.85
CA ILE A 215 -27.53 34.15 21.07
C ILE A 215 -29.01 34.57 20.99
N ASN A 216 -29.84 33.76 20.33
CA ASN A 216 -31.28 33.87 20.46
C ASN A 216 -31.65 33.49 21.89
N ARG A 217 -31.76 34.52 22.75
CA ARG A 217 -32.45 34.45 24.03
C ARG A 217 -33.84 35.05 23.84
N SER A 218 -34.82 34.28 24.33
CA SER A 218 -36.27 34.50 24.46
C SER A 218 -37.07 34.64 23.17
#